data_AF-A0A382LLP1-F1
#
_entry.id   AF-A0A382LLP1-F1
#
_cell.length_a   1.000
_cell.length_b   1.000
_cell.length_c   1.000
_cell.angle_alpha   90.00
_cell.angle_beta   90.00
_cell.angle_gamma   90.00
#
_symmetry.space_group_name_H-M   'P 1'
#
loop_
_entity.id
_entity.type
_entity.pdbx_description
1 polymer ?
#
loop_
_entity_poly.entity_id
_entity_poly.type
_entity_poly.pdbx_seq_one_letter_code
_entity_poly.pdbx_strand_id
1 'polypeptide(L)'
;MFSQSKLIYTECNWPTKQLIRYCFRPAVAFFMVLVLFNSFNTVHAHNIHSWKPYFDYYEKGDCKKLLQRLKFLAKPEAWADKGLWSRSSIIQSKCHLQLGNYEEALKSIRLSPESKMKDAWLFQKIRVLLQASRHREAIAEIRKLLKHQKRNYYLVSLREELKKSFHTDKETDFIYHLLHDTRKNKNWFLKDYKLHSMYMKGAELHGHKIKHEYKVLGWQYPIDEASARLSHKQLKVTDLKKMTPKEINNRV
;
A
#
# COMPACT_ATOMS: atom_id res chain seq x y z
N MET A 1 -81.81 17.77 -1.39
CA MET A 1 -82.15 17.17 -0.10
C MET A 1 -83.08 16.01 -0.40
N PHE A 2 -82.63 14.77 -0.15
CA PHE A 2 -83.33 13.45 -0.02
C PHE A 2 -84.59 13.18 -0.88
N SER A 3 -84.86 11.99 -1.42
CA SER A 3 -84.25 10.66 -1.38
C SER A 3 -85.11 9.74 -2.25
N GLN A 4 -84.44 8.96 -3.09
CA GLN A 4 -84.72 7.59 -3.56
C GLN A 4 -86.14 7.01 -3.49
N SER A 5 -86.65 6.63 -4.65
CA SER A 5 -87.58 5.51 -4.84
C SER A 5 -86.86 4.15 -4.74
N LYS A 6 -87.48 3.25 -3.96
CA LYS A 6 -87.15 1.85 -3.72
C LYS A 6 -87.55 0.94 -4.90
N LEU A 7 -86.69 -0.07 -5.14
CA LEU A 7 -86.96 -1.51 -5.44
C LEU A 7 -87.85 -1.83 -6.65
N ILE A 8 -87.44 -2.72 -7.57
CA ILE A 8 -87.48 -4.20 -7.48
C ILE A 8 -86.36 -4.74 -8.42
N TYR A 9 -85.31 -5.35 -7.88
CA TYR A 9 -85.08 -6.81 -7.75
C TYR A 9 -85.11 -7.61 -9.05
N THR A 10 -83.96 -8.18 -9.42
CA THR A 10 -83.84 -9.63 -9.63
C THR A 10 -82.46 -10.08 -9.13
N GLU A 11 -82.52 -10.96 -8.15
CA GLU A 11 -81.42 -11.68 -7.53
C GLU A 11 -80.72 -12.60 -8.53
N CYS A 12 -79.40 -12.74 -8.38
CA CYS A 12 -78.76 -14.02 -8.62
C CYS A 12 -77.88 -14.35 -7.40
N ASN A 13 -78.29 -15.42 -6.71
CA ASN A 13 -77.71 -15.93 -5.47
C ASN A 13 -76.23 -16.35 -5.62
N TRP A 14 -75.45 -15.93 -4.62
CA TRP A 14 -74.12 -16.42 -4.23
C TRP A 14 -74.30 -17.57 -3.20
N PRO A 15 -73.29 -18.43 -2.90
CA PRO A 15 -71.96 -17.97 -2.47
C PRO A 15 -70.75 -18.88 -2.80
N THR A 16 -69.77 -18.34 -3.52
CA THR A 16 -68.42 -18.93 -3.59
C THR A 16 -67.36 -17.85 -3.34
N LYS A 17 -66.97 -17.73 -2.07
CA LYS A 17 -65.95 -16.80 -1.58
C LYS A 17 -64.62 -16.91 -2.35
N GLN A 18 -64.04 -15.73 -2.58
CA GLN A 18 -62.63 -15.40 -2.91
C GLN A 18 -62.18 -15.52 -4.37
N LEU A 19 -62.35 -14.43 -5.12
CA LEU A 19 -61.49 -14.06 -6.24
C LEU A 19 -61.33 -12.52 -6.29
N ILE A 20 -60.43 -12.00 -5.46
CA ILE A 20 -59.79 -10.70 -5.71
C ILE A 20 -58.48 -11.03 -6.44
N ARG A 21 -58.51 -11.05 -7.78
CA ARG A 21 -57.27 -11.09 -8.57
C ARG A 21 -56.89 -9.67 -8.95
N TYR A 22 -55.93 -9.19 -8.16
CA TYR A 22 -55.35 -7.87 -8.14
C TYR A 22 -54.92 -7.33 -9.51
N CYS A 23 -55.25 -6.05 -9.71
CA CYS A 23 -54.63 -5.16 -10.67
C CYS A 23 -53.11 -5.23 -10.61
N PHE A 24 -52.50 -5.42 -11.78
CA PHE A 24 -51.07 -5.29 -12.03
C PHE A 24 -50.54 -3.94 -11.51
N ARG A 25 -49.64 -3.97 -10.52
CA ARG A 25 -48.84 -2.81 -10.10
C ARG A 25 -47.52 -2.76 -10.89
N PRO A 26 -47.21 -1.69 -11.64
CA PRO A 26 -45.94 -1.56 -12.37
C PRO A 26 -44.71 -1.44 -11.45
N ALA A 27 -44.89 -1.27 -10.14
CA ALA A 27 -43.80 -1.21 -9.16
C ALA A 27 -43.10 -2.56 -8.93
N VAL A 28 -43.78 -3.69 -9.13
CA VAL A 28 -43.22 -5.03 -8.84
C VAL A 28 -42.29 -5.50 -9.96
N ALA A 29 -42.59 -5.14 -11.21
CA ALA A 29 -41.73 -5.44 -12.36
C ALA A 29 -40.42 -4.64 -12.30
N PHE A 30 -40.46 -3.38 -11.85
CA PHE A 30 -39.27 -2.54 -11.71
C PHE A 30 -38.32 -3.06 -10.60
N PHE A 31 -38.87 -3.61 -9.51
CA PHE A 31 -38.09 -4.23 -8.44
C PHE A 31 -37.42 -5.54 -8.87
N MET A 32 -38.10 -6.39 -9.65
CA MET A 32 -37.50 -7.62 -10.18
C MET A 32 -36.37 -7.33 -11.18
N VAL A 33 -36.51 -6.29 -12.02
CA VAL A 33 -35.44 -5.87 -12.95
C VAL A 33 -34.24 -5.30 -12.18
N LEU A 34 -34.45 -4.50 -11.14
CA LEU A 34 -33.36 -3.99 -10.28
C LEU A 34 -32.65 -5.10 -9.48
N VAL A 35 -33.36 -6.12 -9.03
CA VAL A 35 -32.78 -7.28 -8.33
C VAL A 35 -31.97 -8.14 -9.31
N LEU A 36 -32.46 -8.34 -10.54
CA LEU A 36 -31.73 -9.07 -11.58
C LEU A 36 -30.47 -8.33 -12.07
N PHE A 37 -30.54 -7.00 -12.28
CA PHE A 37 -29.34 -6.22 -12.65
C PHE A 37 -28.30 -6.11 -11.53
N ASN A 38 -28.73 -6.18 -10.26
CA ASN A 38 -27.78 -6.25 -9.13
C ASN A 38 -27.18 -7.66 -8.94
N SER A 39 -27.91 -8.73 -9.26
CA SER A 39 -27.41 -10.10 -9.12
C SER A 39 -26.43 -10.50 -10.23
N PHE A 40 -26.51 -9.94 -11.44
CA PHE A 40 -25.49 -10.17 -12.48
C PHE A 40 -24.13 -9.57 -12.11
N ASN A 41 -24.10 -8.46 -11.36
CA ASN A 41 -22.85 -7.83 -10.93
C ASN A 41 -22.18 -8.56 -9.76
N THR A 42 -22.93 -9.23 -8.89
CA THR A 42 -22.36 -10.02 -7.77
C THR A 42 -21.80 -11.35 -8.25
N VAL A 43 -22.42 -12.00 -9.24
CA VAL A 43 -21.96 -13.28 -9.80
C VAL A 43 -20.63 -13.14 -10.56
N HIS A 44 -20.35 -12.00 -11.18
CA HIS A 44 -19.09 -11.78 -11.90
C HIS A 44 -17.85 -11.67 -11.00
N ALA A 45 -18.01 -11.32 -9.72
CA ALA A 45 -16.87 -11.19 -8.81
C ALA A 45 -16.35 -12.53 -8.30
N HIS A 46 -17.22 -13.55 -8.20
CA HIS A 46 -16.88 -14.86 -7.66
C HIS A 46 -16.18 -15.80 -8.67
N ASN A 47 -16.27 -15.52 -9.97
CA ASN A 47 -15.69 -16.36 -11.04
C ASN A 47 -14.42 -15.78 -11.67
N ILE A 48 -13.74 -14.82 -11.04
CA ILE A 48 -12.48 -14.29 -11.56
C ILE A 48 -11.33 -15.20 -11.14
N HIS A 49 -11.20 -16.35 -11.81
CA HIS A 49 -10.10 -17.28 -11.58
C HIS A 49 -8.73 -16.71 -12.00
N SER A 50 -8.70 -15.66 -12.83
CA SER A 50 -7.46 -15.08 -13.35
C SER A 50 -7.23 -13.65 -12.87
N TRP A 51 -6.12 -13.46 -12.14
CA TRP A 51 -5.61 -12.15 -11.75
C TRP A 51 -4.99 -11.36 -12.92
N LYS A 52 -4.67 -12.07 -14.02
CA LYS A 52 -3.92 -11.55 -15.16
C LYS A 52 -4.48 -10.22 -15.71
N PRO A 53 -5.79 -10.07 -15.95
CA PRO A 53 -6.31 -8.82 -16.52
C PRO A 53 -6.02 -7.59 -15.65
N TYR A 54 -6.11 -7.71 -14.31
CA TYR A 54 -5.83 -6.60 -13.39
C TYR A 54 -4.36 -6.22 -13.39
N PHE A 55 -3.49 -7.22 -13.46
CA PHE A 55 -2.05 -7.01 -13.53
C PHE A 55 -1.66 -6.36 -14.87
N ASP A 56 -2.21 -6.83 -15.99
CA ASP A 56 -1.95 -6.26 -17.32
C ASP A 56 -2.38 -4.77 -17.38
N TYR A 57 -3.50 -4.38 -16.76
CA TYR A 57 -3.89 -2.96 -16.66
C TYR A 57 -2.88 -2.13 -15.85
N TYR A 58 -2.37 -2.69 -14.75
CA TYR A 58 -1.40 -2.02 -13.90
C TYR A 58 -0.07 -1.83 -14.65
N GLU A 59 0.43 -2.84 -15.35
CA GLU A 59 1.66 -2.76 -16.13
C GLU A 59 1.57 -1.74 -17.27
N LYS A 60 0.40 -1.63 -17.90
CA LYS A 60 0.12 -0.61 -18.93
C LYS A 60 -0.06 0.81 -18.37
N GLY A 61 -0.05 0.98 -17.05
CA GLY A 61 -0.24 2.28 -16.39
C GLY A 61 -1.67 2.82 -16.45
N ASP A 62 -2.66 2.01 -16.85
CA ASP A 62 -4.05 2.45 -17.00
C ASP A 62 -4.80 2.41 -15.65
N CYS A 63 -4.30 3.21 -14.71
CA CYS A 63 -4.75 3.24 -13.32
C CYS A 63 -6.21 3.66 -13.19
N LYS A 64 -6.68 4.60 -14.01
CA LYS A 64 -8.07 5.06 -13.98
C LYS A 64 -9.03 3.93 -14.33
N LYS A 65 -8.78 3.20 -15.42
CA LYS A 65 -9.61 2.06 -15.83
C LYS A 65 -9.50 0.90 -14.86
N LEU A 66 -8.31 0.65 -14.31
CA LEU A 66 -8.11 -0.37 -13.29
C LEU A 66 -8.93 -0.09 -12.03
N LEU A 67 -8.90 1.14 -11.53
CA LEU A 67 -9.69 1.54 -10.36
C LEU A 67 -11.21 1.37 -10.59
N GLN A 68 -11.72 1.71 -11.77
CA GLN A 68 -13.12 1.46 -12.13
C GLN A 68 -13.48 -0.02 -12.05
N ARG A 69 -12.61 -0.89 -12.58
CA ARG A 69 -12.80 -2.35 -12.55
C ARG A 69 -12.72 -2.93 -11.14
N LEU A 70 -11.83 -2.41 -10.30
CA LEU A 70 -11.65 -2.88 -8.93
C LEU A 70 -12.76 -2.43 -7.96
N LYS A 71 -13.65 -1.51 -8.36
CA LYS A 71 -14.72 -0.96 -7.51
C LYS A 71 -15.62 -2.05 -6.89
N PHE A 72 -15.89 -3.11 -7.64
CA PHE A 72 -16.74 -4.22 -7.18
C PHE A 72 -16.01 -5.19 -6.24
N LEU A 73 -14.69 -5.35 -6.42
CA LEU A 73 -13.83 -6.16 -5.57
C LEU A 73 -13.47 -5.49 -4.24
N ALA A 74 -13.82 -4.21 -4.06
CA ALA A 74 -13.54 -3.46 -2.83
C ALA A 74 -14.61 -3.65 -1.73
N LYS A 75 -15.71 -4.35 -2.02
CA LYS A 75 -16.87 -4.49 -1.11
C LYS A 75 -16.71 -5.63 -0.09
N PRO A 76 -17.15 -5.43 1.17
CA PRO A 76 -17.16 -6.45 2.23
C PRO A 76 -17.89 -7.76 1.87
N GLU A 77 -19.00 -7.73 1.16
CA GLU A 77 -19.82 -8.95 0.94
C GLU A 77 -19.19 -9.97 -0.02
N ALA A 78 -18.00 -9.69 -0.59
CA ALA A 78 -17.29 -10.56 -1.54
C ALA A 78 -16.26 -11.52 -0.90
N TRP A 79 -16.31 -11.77 0.41
CA TRP A 79 -15.27 -12.43 1.22
C TRP A 79 -15.01 -13.94 0.98
N ALA A 80 -15.39 -14.50 -0.16
CA ALA A 80 -15.04 -15.88 -0.49
C ALA A 80 -13.52 -16.06 -0.71
N ASP A 81 -12.83 -15.08 -1.30
CA ASP A 81 -11.38 -15.10 -1.51
C ASP A 81 -10.67 -13.90 -0.83
N LYS A 82 -10.22 -14.12 0.40
CA LYS A 82 -9.45 -13.15 1.21
C LYS A 82 -8.12 -12.76 0.57
N GLY A 83 -7.55 -13.64 -0.26
CA GLY A 83 -6.31 -13.40 -1.00
C GLY A 83 -6.51 -12.42 -2.15
N LEU A 84 -7.55 -12.64 -2.96
CA LEU A 84 -7.94 -11.75 -4.05
C LEU A 84 -8.25 -10.33 -3.54
N TRP A 85 -8.97 -10.22 -2.43
CA TRP A 85 -9.27 -8.93 -1.80
C TRP A 85 -8.02 -8.19 -1.29
N SER A 86 -7.07 -8.93 -0.70
CA SER A 86 -5.80 -8.34 -0.25
C SER A 86 -4.98 -7.82 -1.44
N ARG A 87 -4.97 -8.56 -2.56
CA ARG A 87 -4.28 -8.16 -3.80
C ARG A 87 -4.95 -6.94 -4.45
N SER A 88 -6.28 -6.90 -4.50
CA SER A 88 -7.01 -5.74 -5.03
C SER A 88 -6.72 -4.49 -4.22
N SER A 89 -6.75 -4.58 -2.90
CA SER A 89 -6.44 -3.46 -1.99
C SER A 89 -5.03 -2.89 -2.23
N ILE A 90 -4.02 -3.76 -2.38
CA ILE A 90 -2.64 -3.35 -2.66
C ILE A 90 -2.53 -2.69 -4.04
N ILE A 91 -3.16 -3.24 -5.09
CA ILE A 91 -3.12 -2.66 -6.43
C ILE A 91 -3.88 -1.33 -6.49
N GLN A 92 -5.05 -1.22 -5.85
CA GLN A 92 -5.77 0.06 -5.74
C GLN A 92 -4.91 1.14 -5.11
N SER A 93 -4.21 0.79 -4.02
CA SER A 93 -3.26 1.70 -3.38
C SER A 93 -2.15 2.15 -4.33
N LYS A 94 -1.56 1.22 -5.10
CA LYS A 94 -0.52 1.55 -6.08
C LYS A 94 -1.03 2.50 -7.17
N CYS A 95 -2.24 2.25 -7.69
CA CYS A 95 -2.86 3.12 -8.69
C CYS A 95 -3.14 4.51 -8.14
N HIS A 96 -3.71 4.62 -6.94
CA HIS A 96 -3.94 5.91 -6.30
C HIS A 96 -2.62 6.65 -6.05
N LEU A 97 -1.57 5.95 -5.64
CA LEU A 97 -0.23 6.52 -5.46
C LEU A 97 0.34 7.07 -6.78
N GLN A 98 0.24 6.31 -7.88
CA GLN A 98 0.68 6.76 -9.21
C GLN A 98 -0.09 7.98 -9.71
N LEU A 99 -1.35 8.13 -9.29
CA LEU A 99 -2.18 9.29 -9.62
C LEU A 99 -1.98 10.48 -8.67
N GLY A 100 -1.11 10.37 -7.65
CA GLY A 100 -0.88 11.42 -6.65
C GLY A 100 -1.95 11.51 -5.55
N ASN A 101 -2.89 10.56 -5.49
CA ASN A 101 -4.00 10.56 -4.53
C ASN A 101 -3.59 9.85 -3.23
N TYR A 102 -2.74 10.47 -2.41
CA TYR A 102 -2.11 9.83 -1.25
C TYR A 102 -3.10 9.33 -0.19
N GLU A 103 -4.09 10.13 0.17
CA GLU A 103 -5.09 9.74 1.18
C GLU A 103 -5.93 8.54 0.70
N GLU A 104 -6.27 8.51 -0.58
CA GLU A 104 -7.03 7.40 -1.17
C GLU A 104 -6.16 6.15 -1.30
N ALA A 105 -4.86 6.33 -1.58
CA ALA A 105 -3.90 5.25 -1.54
C ALA A 105 -3.79 4.64 -0.15
N LEU A 106 -3.82 5.43 0.93
CA LEU A 106 -3.84 4.94 2.31
C LEU A 106 -5.16 4.25 2.67
N LYS A 107 -6.30 4.84 2.33
CA LYS A 107 -7.64 4.24 2.57
C LYS A 107 -7.83 2.90 1.87
N SER A 108 -7.13 2.71 0.75
CA SER A 108 -7.13 1.46 -0.03
C SER A 108 -6.26 0.36 0.59
N ILE A 109 -5.32 0.70 1.47
CA ILE A 109 -4.39 -0.26 2.11
C ILE A 109 -5.13 -1.05 3.19
N ARG A 110 -5.92 -2.02 2.76
CA ARG A 110 -6.67 -2.95 3.62
C ARG A 110 -6.05 -4.34 3.55
N LEU A 111 -6.10 -5.07 4.66
CA LEU A 111 -5.54 -6.41 4.77
C LEU A 111 -6.48 -7.30 5.56
N SER A 112 -6.74 -8.51 5.05
CA SER A 112 -7.45 -9.53 5.81
C SER A 112 -6.54 -10.06 6.92
N PRO A 113 -7.05 -10.34 8.14
CA PRO A 113 -6.25 -10.91 9.23
C PRO A 113 -5.46 -12.17 8.83
N GLU A 114 -6.02 -12.99 7.93
CA GLU A 114 -5.44 -14.25 7.46
C GLU A 114 -4.53 -14.09 6.23
N SER A 115 -4.32 -12.86 5.76
CA SER A 115 -3.59 -12.62 4.52
C SER A 115 -2.11 -12.95 4.64
N LYS A 116 -1.64 -13.83 3.76
CA LYS A 116 -0.21 -14.17 3.60
C LYS A 116 0.61 -13.04 2.96
N MET A 117 -0.02 -11.90 2.64
CA MET A 117 0.60 -10.76 1.93
C MET A 117 0.89 -9.56 2.84
N LYS A 118 1.01 -9.79 4.16
CA LYS A 118 1.29 -8.75 5.15
C LYS A 118 2.56 -7.95 4.85
N ASP A 119 3.58 -8.60 4.29
CA ASP A 119 4.83 -7.97 3.87
C ASP A 119 4.63 -7.00 2.70
N ALA A 120 3.94 -7.44 1.64
CA ALA A 120 3.65 -6.60 0.48
C ALA A 120 2.74 -5.42 0.86
N TRP A 121 1.78 -5.65 1.74
CA TRP A 121 0.92 -4.62 2.31
C TRP A 121 1.71 -3.60 3.14
N LEU A 122 2.59 -4.06 4.05
CA LEU A 122 3.48 -3.18 4.84
C LEU A 122 4.35 -2.33 3.93
N PHE A 123 4.99 -2.96 2.93
CA PHE A 123 5.86 -2.25 2.01
C PHE A 123 5.10 -1.19 1.19
N GLN A 124 3.90 -1.52 0.68
CA GLN A 124 3.09 -0.53 -0.03
C GLN A 124 2.66 0.61 0.90
N LYS A 125 2.30 0.33 2.16
CA LYS A 125 2.00 1.37 3.16
C LYS A 125 3.17 2.32 3.38
N ILE A 126 4.39 1.79 3.51
CA ILE A 126 5.62 2.58 3.65
C ILE A 126 5.78 3.52 2.46
N ARG A 127 5.63 3.01 1.22
CA ARG A 127 5.78 3.83 0.00
C ARG A 127 4.82 5.00 -0.02
N VAL A 128 3.54 4.76 0.29
CA VAL A 128 2.53 5.82 0.31
C VAL A 128 2.87 6.86 1.39
N LEU A 129 3.22 6.43 2.60
CA LEU A 129 3.57 7.34 3.70
C LEU A 129 4.81 8.19 3.38
N LEU A 130 5.81 7.61 2.75
CA LEU A 130 7.02 8.32 2.33
C LEU A 130 6.71 9.40 1.28
N GLN A 131 5.94 9.05 0.24
CA GLN A 131 5.57 10.02 -0.81
C GLN A 131 4.60 11.10 -0.33
N ALA A 132 3.82 10.82 0.73
CA ALA A 132 2.98 11.80 1.40
C ALA A 132 3.74 12.65 2.45
N SER A 133 5.08 12.55 2.52
CA SER A 133 5.92 13.21 3.54
C SER A 133 5.55 12.90 5.00
N ARG A 134 4.86 11.78 5.24
CA ARG A 134 4.48 11.29 6.59
C ARG A 134 5.60 10.45 7.19
N HIS A 135 6.79 11.04 7.30
CA HIS A 135 8.05 10.33 7.59
C HIS A 135 8.03 9.55 8.91
N ARG A 136 7.48 10.11 9.99
CA ARG A 136 7.41 9.44 11.30
C ARG A 136 6.62 8.13 11.23
N GLU A 137 5.49 8.15 10.54
CA GLU A 137 4.64 6.97 10.34
C GLU A 137 5.32 5.96 9.42
N ALA A 138 5.95 6.43 8.34
CA ALA A 138 6.71 5.56 7.44
C ALA A 138 7.81 4.80 8.20
N ILE A 139 8.57 5.48 9.05
CA ILE A 139 9.62 4.86 9.87
C ILE A 139 9.05 3.81 10.82
N ALA A 140 7.89 4.07 11.44
CA ALA A 140 7.23 3.09 12.29
C ALA A 140 6.85 1.82 11.51
N GLU A 141 6.31 1.95 10.30
CA GLU A 141 5.99 0.82 9.44
C GLU A 141 7.25 0.10 8.91
N ILE A 142 8.33 0.83 8.61
CA ILE A 142 9.63 0.25 8.24
C ILE A 142 10.15 -0.65 9.37
N ARG A 143 10.09 -0.21 10.63
CA ARG A 143 10.49 -1.03 11.77
C ARG A 143 9.67 -2.32 11.88
N LYS A 144 8.39 -2.31 11.49
CA LYS A 144 7.57 -3.54 11.42
C LYS A 144 8.01 -4.43 10.27
N LEU A 145 8.26 -3.88 9.07
CA LEU A 145 8.75 -4.64 7.92
C LEU A 145 10.11 -5.30 8.20
N LEU A 146 11.03 -4.61 8.88
CA LEU A 146 12.34 -5.14 9.25
C LEU A 146 12.28 -6.29 10.26
N LYS A 147 11.17 -6.47 10.98
CA LYS A 147 10.94 -7.65 11.84
C LYS A 147 10.34 -8.82 11.07
N HIS A 148 9.91 -8.61 9.82
CA HIS A 148 9.26 -9.64 9.02
C HIS A 148 10.29 -10.65 8.45
N GLN A 149 9.88 -11.92 8.32
CA GLN A 149 10.73 -12.98 7.76
C GLN A 149 11.17 -12.70 6.30
N LYS A 150 10.27 -12.10 5.51
CA LYS A 150 10.52 -11.72 4.10
C LYS A 150 11.22 -10.37 3.92
N ARG A 151 11.70 -9.71 4.98
CA ARG A 151 12.29 -8.35 4.90
C ARG A 151 13.36 -8.20 3.81
N ASN A 152 14.19 -9.22 3.62
CA ASN A 152 15.33 -9.18 2.70
C ASN A 152 14.88 -8.95 1.25
N TYR A 153 13.69 -9.44 0.88
CA TYR A 153 13.09 -9.20 -0.45
C TYR A 153 12.86 -7.70 -0.73
N TYR A 154 12.62 -6.92 0.33
CA TYR A 154 12.26 -5.50 0.21
C TYR A 154 13.42 -4.55 0.51
N LEU A 155 14.57 -5.03 1.00
CA LEU A 155 15.64 -4.13 1.46
C LEU A 155 16.17 -3.23 0.34
N VAL A 156 16.41 -3.76 -0.86
CA VAL A 156 16.88 -2.97 -2.00
C VAL A 156 15.87 -1.88 -2.35
N SER A 157 14.62 -2.26 -2.58
CA SER A 157 13.53 -1.32 -2.88
C SER A 157 13.33 -0.28 -1.77
N LEU A 158 13.44 -0.69 -0.52
CA LEU A 158 13.31 0.21 0.63
C LEU A 158 14.44 1.24 0.67
N ARG A 159 15.69 0.87 0.35
CA ARG A 159 16.79 1.84 0.25
C ARG A 159 16.50 2.90 -0.81
N GLU A 160 15.98 2.49 -1.98
CA GLU A 160 15.62 3.44 -3.04
C GLU A 160 14.52 4.40 -2.60
N GLU A 161 13.47 3.90 -1.94
CA GLU A 161 12.38 4.75 -1.42
C GLU A 161 12.92 5.72 -0.35
N LEU A 162 13.79 5.28 0.55
CA LEU A 162 14.44 6.15 1.53
C LEU A 162 15.28 7.23 0.86
N LYS A 163 16.15 6.88 -0.09
CA LYS A 163 17.00 7.85 -0.81
C LYS A 163 16.20 8.92 -1.56
N LYS A 164 14.99 8.58 -2.02
CA LYS A 164 14.10 9.51 -2.71
C LYS A 164 13.29 10.41 -1.78
N SER A 165 13.21 10.09 -0.49
CA SER A 165 12.27 10.72 0.45
C SER A 165 12.93 11.65 1.46
N PHE A 166 14.26 11.65 1.58
CA PHE A 166 14.98 12.43 2.58
C PHE A 166 16.16 13.16 1.93
N HIS A 167 16.05 14.48 1.75
CA HIS A 167 17.05 15.31 1.07
C HIS A 167 17.53 16.50 1.91
N THR A 168 16.72 16.95 2.86
CA THR A 168 17.01 18.10 3.73
C THR A 168 17.56 17.68 5.09
N ASP A 169 18.14 18.62 5.83
CA ASP A 169 18.64 18.39 7.20
C ASP A 169 17.52 17.97 8.15
N LYS A 170 16.35 18.62 8.03
CA LYS A 170 15.15 18.30 8.78
C LYS A 170 14.64 16.87 8.49
N GLU A 171 14.73 16.45 7.24
CA GLU A 171 14.41 15.08 6.84
C GLU A 171 15.47 14.09 7.33
N THR A 172 16.74 14.48 7.29
CA THR A 172 17.88 13.69 7.78
C THR A 172 17.74 13.36 9.27
N ASP A 173 17.24 14.29 10.08
CA ASP A 173 16.91 14.08 11.49
C ASP A 173 15.92 12.89 11.69
N PHE A 174 14.85 12.83 10.87
CA PHE A 174 13.90 11.72 10.96
C PHE A 174 14.53 10.37 10.64
N ILE A 175 15.25 10.27 9.52
CA ILE A 175 15.83 8.98 9.09
C ILE A 175 17.03 8.58 9.97
N TYR A 176 17.71 9.54 10.59
CA TYR A 176 18.89 9.29 11.42
C TYR A 176 18.62 8.22 12.49
N HIS A 177 17.53 8.34 13.25
CA HIS A 177 17.21 7.38 14.30
C HIS A 177 17.00 5.96 13.75
N LEU A 178 16.35 5.81 12.58
CA LEU A 178 16.20 4.52 11.93
C LEU A 178 17.57 3.93 11.55
N LEU A 179 18.45 4.72 10.92
CA LEU A 179 19.78 4.30 10.51
C LEU A 179 20.66 3.95 11.71
N HIS A 180 20.55 4.74 12.77
CA HIS A 180 21.24 4.50 14.03
C HIS A 180 20.77 3.20 14.68
N ASP A 181 19.47 2.99 14.86
CA ASP A 181 18.92 1.79 15.48
C ASP A 181 19.34 0.51 14.73
N THR A 182 19.44 0.60 13.41
CA THR A 182 19.73 -0.54 12.53
C THR A 182 21.22 -0.69 12.20
N ARG A 183 22.10 0.19 12.70
CA ARG A 183 23.54 0.25 12.35
C ARG A 183 24.30 -1.05 12.53
N LYS A 184 23.93 -1.87 13.53
CA LYS A 184 24.55 -3.18 13.76
C LYS A 184 24.33 -4.12 12.56
N ASN A 185 23.23 -3.97 11.84
CA ASN A 185 22.94 -4.66 10.58
C ASN A 185 23.36 -3.79 9.39
N LYS A 186 24.67 -3.50 9.26
CA LYS A 186 25.24 -2.59 8.25
C LYS A 186 24.72 -2.86 6.83
N ASN A 187 24.53 -4.13 6.49
CA ASN A 187 24.01 -4.56 5.19
C ASN A 187 22.59 -4.08 4.91
N TRP A 188 21.80 -3.64 5.89
CA TRP A 188 20.44 -3.17 5.64
C TRP A 188 20.43 -1.79 5.01
N PHE A 189 21.28 -0.87 5.49
CA PHE A 189 21.27 0.53 5.02
C PHE A 189 22.67 1.14 4.90
N LEU A 190 23.58 0.91 5.85
CA LEU A 190 24.85 1.65 5.93
C LEU A 190 25.92 1.21 4.91
N LYS A 191 25.71 0.14 4.14
CA LYS A 191 26.54 -0.16 2.97
C LYS A 191 26.09 0.59 1.70
N ASP A 192 24.92 1.20 1.70
CA ASP A 192 24.53 2.13 0.65
C ASP A 192 25.15 3.50 0.97
N TYR A 193 25.99 4.02 0.06
CA TYR A 193 26.73 5.26 0.26
C TYR A 193 25.84 6.46 0.66
N LYS A 194 24.69 6.62 -0.01
CA LYS A 194 23.82 7.78 0.21
C LYS A 194 23.17 7.71 1.59
N LEU A 195 22.70 6.52 1.99
CA LEU A 195 22.15 6.31 3.34
C LEU A 195 23.24 6.40 4.42
N HIS A 196 24.46 5.93 4.14
CA HIS A 196 25.61 6.13 5.03
C HIS A 196 25.90 7.61 5.24
N SER A 197 25.92 8.41 4.16
CA SER A 197 26.13 9.86 4.24
C SER A 197 25.05 10.54 5.11
N MET A 198 23.78 10.16 4.96
CA MET A 198 22.68 10.63 5.82
C MET A 198 22.91 10.26 7.30
N TYR A 199 23.39 9.04 7.57
CA TYR A 199 23.73 8.61 8.93
C TYR A 199 24.88 9.42 9.53
N MET A 200 25.94 9.68 8.76
CA MET A 200 27.08 10.48 9.21
C MET A 200 26.66 11.91 9.53
N LYS A 201 25.86 12.53 8.65
CA LYS A 201 25.31 13.88 8.85
C LYS A 201 24.40 13.95 10.08
N GLY A 202 23.46 13.01 10.22
CA GLY A 202 22.59 12.96 11.40
C GLY A 202 23.40 12.77 12.69
N ALA A 203 24.47 11.98 12.67
CA ALA A 203 25.32 11.81 13.85
C ALA A 203 26.04 13.10 14.25
N GLU A 204 26.47 13.90 13.28
CA GLU A 204 27.03 15.23 13.52
C GLU A 204 25.99 16.17 14.14
N LEU A 205 24.77 16.22 13.57
CA LEU A 205 23.67 17.04 14.07
C LEU A 205 23.29 16.71 15.53
N HIS A 206 23.38 15.44 15.93
CA HIS A 206 23.09 15.00 17.30
C HIS A 206 24.34 14.91 18.21
N GLY A 207 25.53 15.30 17.74
CA GLY A 207 26.77 15.22 18.53
C GLY A 207 27.19 13.78 18.89
N HIS A 208 26.71 12.77 18.16
CA HIS A 208 27.00 11.37 18.42
C HIS A 208 28.38 10.96 17.90
N LYS A 209 29.24 10.47 18.80
CA LYS A 209 30.55 9.93 18.42
C LYS A 209 30.40 8.64 17.60
N ILE A 210 30.84 8.68 16.34
CA ILE A 210 30.80 7.53 15.44
C ILE A 210 32.02 6.64 15.64
N LYS A 211 31.78 5.34 15.86
CA LYS A 211 32.86 4.32 15.93
C LYS A 211 33.54 4.16 14.57
N HIS A 212 34.83 3.85 14.61
CA HIS A 212 35.67 3.66 13.42
C HIS A 212 35.00 2.81 12.34
N GLU A 213 34.50 1.63 12.72
CA GLU A 213 33.85 0.65 11.83
C GLU A 213 32.65 1.17 11.01
N TYR A 214 32.03 2.29 11.42
CA TYR A 214 30.95 2.93 10.68
C TYR A 214 31.44 4.11 9.85
N LYS A 215 32.49 4.82 10.30
CA LYS A 215 33.08 5.92 9.53
C LYS A 215 33.60 5.42 8.18
N VAL A 216 34.28 4.27 8.20
CA VAL A 216 34.95 3.72 7.02
C VAL A 216 34.01 3.07 6.01
N LEU A 217 32.70 2.97 6.28
CA LEU A 217 31.75 2.33 5.35
C LEU A 217 31.58 3.13 4.05
N GLY A 218 31.48 4.46 4.12
CA GLY A 218 31.41 5.30 2.92
C GLY A 218 32.67 5.24 2.05
N TRP A 219 33.81 4.87 2.64
CA TRP A 219 35.06 4.62 1.91
C TRP A 219 35.12 3.22 1.30
N GLN A 220 34.56 2.21 1.98
CA GLN A 220 34.47 0.84 1.47
C GLN A 220 33.46 0.70 0.33
N TYR A 221 32.38 1.46 0.36
CA TYR A 221 31.25 1.32 -0.58
C TYR A 221 30.94 2.64 -1.28
N PRO A 222 31.86 3.23 -2.07
CA PRO A 222 31.54 4.37 -2.91
C PRO A 222 30.60 3.97 -4.05
N ILE A 223 29.92 4.94 -4.67
CA ILE A 223 29.04 4.70 -5.84
C ILE A 223 29.72 5.07 -7.17
N ASP A 224 30.73 5.92 -7.11
CA ASP A 224 31.46 6.46 -8.26
C ASP A 224 32.81 7.03 -7.79
N GLU A 225 33.63 7.49 -8.73
CA GLU A 225 34.93 8.09 -8.41
C GLU A 225 34.80 9.34 -7.52
N ALA A 226 33.77 10.15 -7.73
CA ALA A 226 33.55 11.38 -6.96
C ALA A 226 33.31 11.07 -5.48
N SER A 227 32.40 10.14 -5.19
CA SER A 227 32.10 9.65 -3.83
C SER A 227 33.28 8.94 -3.20
N ALA A 228 34.10 8.22 -3.98
CA ALA A 228 35.33 7.59 -3.49
C ALA A 228 36.38 8.63 -3.05
N ARG A 229 36.59 9.68 -3.85
CA ARG A 229 37.48 10.79 -3.49
C ARG A 229 36.95 11.55 -2.28
N LEU A 230 35.65 11.80 -2.22
CA LEU A 230 35.02 12.52 -1.11
C LEU A 230 35.10 11.75 0.21
N SER A 231 34.75 10.46 0.21
CA SER A 231 34.80 9.63 1.42
C SER A 231 36.22 9.44 1.93
N HIS A 232 37.21 9.37 1.04
CA HIS A 232 38.62 9.36 1.44
C HIS A 232 39.03 10.66 2.17
N LYS A 233 38.64 11.82 1.63
CA LYS A 233 38.92 13.14 2.27
C LYS A 233 38.24 13.31 3.63
N GLN A 234 37.10 12.66 3.85
CA GLN A 234 36.36 12.75 5.11
C GLN A 234 36.97 11.91 6.24
N LEU A 235 37.89 10.99 5.94
CA LEU A 235 38.57 10.19 6.95
C LEU A 235 39.83 10.90 7.45
N LYS A 236 40.08 10.79 8.76
CA LYS A 236 41.35 11.26 9.33
C LYS A 236 42.46 10.29 8.99
N VAL A 237 43.71 10.76 8.97
CA VAL A 237 44.91 9.89 8.82
C VAL A 237 44.89 8.74 9.83
N THR A 238 44.42 9.00 11.06
CA THR A 238 44.29 7.99 12.10
C THR A 238 43.19 6.96 11.84
N ASP A 239 42.14 7.32 11.10
CA ASP A 239 41.14 6.35 10.64
C ASP A 239 41.75 5.46 9.54
N LEU A 240 42.44 6.04 8.55
CA LEU A 240 43.09 5.28 7.47
C LEU A 240 44.14 4.28 7.99
N LYS A 241 44.99 4.70 8.95
CA LYS A 241 46.01 3.82 9.55
C LYS A 241 45.45 2.64 10.35
N LYS A 242 44.20 2.73 10.80
CA LYS A 242 43.54 1.70 11.62
C LYS A 242 42.69 0.73 10.80
N MET A 243 42.62 0.92 9.48
CA MET A 243 41.87 0.02 8.62
C MET A 243 42.45 -1.39 8.66
N THR A 244 41.57 -2.34 8.88
CA THR A 244 41.92 -3.77 8.82
C THR A 244 42.10 -4.20 7.36
N PRO A 245 42.89 -5.27 7.09
CA PRO A 245 42.99 -5.84 5.74
C PRO A 245 41.62 -6.17 5.13
N LYS A 246 40.67 -6.62 5.96
CA LYS A 246 39.29 -6.88 5.53
C LYS A 246 38.57 -5.62 5.06
N GLU A 247 38.73 -4.49 5.76
CA GLU A 247 38.12 -3.22 5.36
C GLU A 247 38.76 -2.68 4.08
N ILE A 248 40.07 -2.85 3.90
CA ILE A 248 40.76 -2.48 2.66
C ILE A 248 40.24 -3.32 1.49
N ASN A 249 40.14 -4.64 1.67
CA ASN A 249 39.66 -5.55 0.63
C ASN A 249 38.18 -5.37 0.27
N ASN A 250 37.37 -4.79 1.16
CA ASN A 250 35.98 -4.48 0.88
C ASN A 250 35.79 -3.28 -0.02
N ARG A 251 36.85 -2.50 -0.30
CA ARG A 251 36.75 -1.31 -1.15
C ARG A 251 36.38 -1.73 -2.57
N VAL A 252 35.17 -1.35 -2.97
CA VAL A 252 34.62 -1.54 -4.32
C VAL A 252 35.09 -0.43 -5.25
#